data_AF-A0A2N5YK04-F1
#
_entry.id   AF-A0A2N5YK04-F1
#
_cell.length_a   1.000
_cell.length_b   1.000
_cell.length_c   1.000
_cell.angle_alpha   90.00
_cell.angle_beta   90.00
_cell.angle_gamma   90.00
#
_symmetry.space_group_name_H-M   'P 1'
#
loop_
_entity.id
_entity.type
_entity.pdbx_description
1 polymer ?
#
loop_
_entity_poly.entity_id
_entity_poly.type
_entity_poly.pdbx_seq_one_letter_code
_entity_poly.pdbx_strand_id
1 'polypeptide(L)'
;MFRIESLKFLRIVFITCLFIITSQSKGQVKSFIYEKVKAEYIFSFGQFIDWENNDKSFHIGLMAADSSLTKSLRWISKWRKVKKKSIEIIIINNTQEIDQYKENLNIIYIGVNKCEEAKNIIDLSIENNILLVTDSCNNSKNSMLNFTQGPILRVETNEQNISKAGFTIPVFLLSLGEKYEKDWEELYRKTDSLLADQQKLVELKQLKLNERIHEIELKQKEIETLNQ
;
A
#
# COMPACT_ATOMS: atom_id res chain seq x y z
N MET A 1 37.74 33.41 20.76
CA MET A 1 38.02 31.97 20.52
C MET A 1 36.77 31.08 20.65
N PHE A 2 35.92 31.28 21.67
CA PHE A 2 34.71 30.45 21.90
C PHE A 2 33.63 30.45 20.81
N ARG A 3 33.53 31.50 19.97
CA ARG A 3 32.45 31.65 18.96
C ARG A 3 32.64 30.76 17.72
N ILE A 4 33.86 30.31 17.45
CA ILE A 4 34.18 29.50 16.26
C ILE A 4 33.91 28.00 16.54
N GLU A 5 34.07 27.57 17.79
CA GLU A 5 33.81 26.19 18.20
C GLU A 5 32.32 25.86 18.24
N SER A 6 31.47 26.82 18.65
CA SER A 6 30.01 26.66 18.66
C SER A 6 29.41 26.54 17.25
N LEU A 7 29.98 27.22 16.26
CA LEU A 7 29.59 27.12 14.84
C LEU A 7 29.99 25.78 14.21
N LYS A 8 31.12 25.20 14.63
CA LYS A 8 31.55 23.86 14.20
C LYS A 8 30.66 22.78 14.82
N PHE A 9 30.32 22.92 16.10
CA PHE A 9 29.42 21.98 16.79
C PHE A 9 28.00 22.01 16.19
N LEU A 10 27.46 23.19 15.89
CA LEU A 10 26.15 23.34 15.24
C LEU A 10 26.12 22.73 13.84
N ARG A 11 27.21 22.87 13.06
CA ARG A 11 27.34 22.22 11.74
C ARG A 11 27.39 20.69 11.84
N ILE A 12 28.09 20.14 12.82
CA ILE A 12 28.15 18.69 13.03
C ILE A 12 26.76 18.15 13.37
N VAL A 13 26.04 18.78 14.32
CA VAL A 13 24.68 18.40 14.70
C VAL A 13 23.70 18.49 13.52
N PHE A 14 23.82 19.53 12.69
CA PHE A 14 22.96 19.69 11.50
C PHE A 14 23.21 18.60 10.45
N ILE A 15 24.48 18.20 10.24
CA ILE A 15 24.85 17.12 9.31
C ILE A 15 24.40 15.75 9.83
N THR A 16 24.52 15.46 11.14
CA THR A 16 23.98 14.21 11.71
C THR A 16 22.46 14.15 11.69
N CYS A 17 21.76 15.26 11.92
CA CYS A 17 20.30 15.32 11.77
C CYS A 17 19.85 15.07 10.32
N LEU A 18 20.59 15.57 9.32
CA LEU A 18 20.27 15.31 7.91
C LEU A 18 20.44 13.83 7.54
N PHE A 19 21.41 13.14 8.14
CA PHE A 19 21.71 11.73 7.86
C PHE A 19 20.68 10.76 8.45
N ILE A 20 20.00 11.15 9.53
CA ILE A 20 18.97 10.31 10.17
C ILE A 20 17.65 10.35 9.37
N ILE A 21 17.37 11.45 8.65
CA ILE A 21 16.12 11.63 7.90
C ILE A 21 16.10 10.77 6.62
N THR A 22 17.25 10.51 5.98
CA THR A 22 17.31 9.78 4.70
C THR A 22 17.08 8.26 4.82
N SER A 23 17.20 7.71 6.02
CA SER A 23 17.15 6.25 6.23
C SER A 23 15.73 5.67 6.36
N GLN A 24 14.69 6.51 6.45
CA GLN A 24 13.32 6.06 6.71
C GLN A 24 12.46 5.82 5.45
N SER A 25 12.95 6.13 4.25
CA SER A 25 12.12 6.09 3.02
C SER A 25 11.85 4.67 2.49
N LYS A 26 12.76 3.71 2.71
CA LYS A 26 12.67 2.38 2.07
C LYS A 26 11.55 1.50 2.63
N GLY A 27 11.22 1.61 3.93
CA GLY A 27 10.18 0.80 4.57
C GLY A 27 8.75 1.19 4.17
N GLN A 28 8.52 2.49 3.92
CA GLN A 28 7.18 3.01 3.61
C GLN A 28 6.68 2.58 2.22
N VAL A 29 7.58 2.49 1.23
CA VAL A 29 7.23 2.08 -0.14
C VAL A 29 6.74 0.63 -0.18
N LYS A 30 7.41 -0.28 0.54
CA LYS A 30 7.05 -1.70 0.58
C LYS A 30 5.67 -1.92 1.21
N SER A 31 5.37 -1.23 2.32
CA SER A 31 4.05 -1.29 2.97
C SER A 31 2.93 -0.77 2.04
N PHE A 32 3.15 0.36 1.35
CA PHE A 32 2.16 0.91 0.42
C PHE A 32 1.79 -0.05 -0.72
N ILE A 33 2.77 -0.80 -1.25
CA ILE A 33 2.54 -1.80 -2.29
C ILE A 33 1.71 -2.96 -1.76
N TYR A 34 2.04 -3.50 -0.58
CA TYR A 34 1.25 -4.59 -0.01
C TYR A 34 -0.21 -4.21 0.16
N GLU A 35 -0.51 -2.98 0.60
CA GLU A 35 -1.89 -2.53 0.72
C GLU A 35 -2.62 -2.42 -0.63
N LYS A 36 -1.90 -2.05 -1.71
CA LYS A 36 -2.48 -2.10 -3.07
C LYS A 36 -2.76 -3.52 -3.53
N VAL A 37 -1.82 -4.44 -3.31
CA VAL A 37 -1.98 -5.85 -3.70
C VAL A 37 -3.12 -6.49 -2.89
N LYS A 38 -3.21 -6.24 -1.58
CA LYS A 38 -4.35 -6.65 -0.74
C LYS A 38 -5.69 -6.10 -1.28
N ALA A 39 -5.74 -4.83 -1.70
CA ALA A 39 -6.94 -4.26 -2.29
C ALA A 39 -7.35 -4.99 -3.59
N GLU A 40 -6.37 -5.34 -4.44
CA GLU A 40 -6.60 -6.13 -5.66
C GLU A 40 -7.06 -7.56 -5.36
N TYR A 41 -6.54 -8.20 -4.30
CA TYR A 41 -7.05 -9.48 -3.81
C TYR A 41 -8.51 -9.38 -3.38
N ILE A 42 -8.84 -8.42 -2.50
CA ILE A 42 -10.21 -8.20 -2.01
C ILE A 42 -11.17 -7.96 -3.19
N PHE A 43 -10.77 -7.14 -4.17
CA PHE A 43 -11.54 -6.92 -5.38
C PHE A 43 -11.72 -8.21 -6.19
N SER A 44 -10.65 -8.99 -6.36
CA SER A 44 -10.68 -10.25 -7.11
C SER A 44 -11.59 -11.28 -6.42
N PHE A 45 -11.57 -11.38 -5.09
CA PHE A 45 -12.53 -12.20 -4.35
C PHE A 45 -13.96 -11.80 -4.68
N GLY A 46 -14.28 -10.50 -4.65
CA GLY A 46 -15.58 -10.00 -5.10
C GLY A 46 -15.94 -10.47 -6.52
N GLN A 47 -15.00 -10.38 -7.46
CA GLN A 47 -15.25 -10.68 -8.87
C GLN A 47 -15.44 -12.17 -9.17
N PHE A 48 -14.74 -13.05 -8.45
CA PHE A 48 -14.60 -14.46 -8.81
C PHE A 48 -15.29 -15.43 -7.84
N ILE A 49 -15.68 -14.97 -6.64
CA ILE A 49 -16.52 -15.74 -5.72
C ILE A 49 -18.00 -15.48 -6.04
N ASP A 50 -18.85 -16.49 -5.87
CA ASP A 50 -20.30 -16.35 -5.98
C ASP A 50 -20.91 -15.91 -4.64
N TRP A 51 -21.85 -14.96 -4.73
CA TRP A 51 -22.45 -14.29 -3.58
C TRP A 51 -23.96 -14.52 -3.63
N GLU A 52 -24.56 -14.92 -2.51
CA GLU A 52 -26.00 -15.15 -2.44
C GLU A 52 -26.81 -13.85 -2.40
N ASN A 53 -26.19 -12.77 -1.91
CA ASN A 53 -26.85 -11.49 -1.79
C ASN A 53 -27.16 -10.86 -3.17
N ASN A 54 -28.44 -10.53 -3.39
CA ASN A 54 -28.99 -9.90 -4.59
C ASN A 54 -28.92 -8.37 -4.61
N ASP A 55 -28.17 -7.74 -3.70
CA ASP A 55 -28.04 -6.30 -3.62
C ASP A 55 -27.51 -5.67 -4.90
N LYS A 56 -27.92 -4.41 -5.12
CA LYS A 56 -27.42 -3.59 -6.25
C LYS A 56 -25.96 -3.16 -6.07
N SER A 57 -25.51 -3.08 -4.82
CA SER A 57 -24.15 -2.73 -4.41
C SER A 57 -23.42 -3.93 -3.82
N PHE A 58 -22.10 -3.88 -3.86
CA PHE A 58 -21.19 -4.83 -3.26
C PHE A 58 -20.51 -4.15 -2.07
N HIS A 59 -20.79 -4.61 -0.85
CA HIS A 59 -20.37 -3.95 0.37
C HIS A 59 -19.13 -4.63 0.97
N ILE A 60 -18.11 -3.81 1.24
CA ILE A 60 -16.86 -4.23 1.89
C ILE A 60 -16.77 -3.50 3.23
N GLY A 61 -16.95 -4.25 4.31
CA GLY A 61 -16.75 -3.80 5.68
C GLY A 61 -15.27 -3.80 6.06
N LEU A 62 -14.77 -2.69 6.58
CA LEU A 62 -13.38 -2.53 7.00
C LEU A 62 -13.31 -2.26 8.49
N MET A 63 -12.79 -3.24 9.23
CA MET A 63 -12.42 -3.11 10.64
C MET A 63 -10.90 -2.96 10.75
N ALA A 64 -10.42 -1.79 10.35
CA ALA A 64 -9.01 -1.42 10.39
C ALA A 64 -8.88 0.07 10.71
N ALA A 65 -7.74 0.47 11.28
CA ALA A 65 -7.42 1.90 11.36
C ALA A 65 -7.39 2.52 9.95
N ASP A 66 -7.54 3.84 9.87
CA ASP A 66 -7.48 4.55 8.58
C ASP A 66 -6.12 4.31 7.91
N SER A 67 -6.11 3.41 6.93
CA SER A 67 -4.92 2.75 6.42
C SER A 67 -4.76 3.02 4.92
N SER A 68 -3.56 2.77 4.41
CA SER A 68 -3.32 2.82 2.96
C SER A 68 -4.21 1.83 2.19
N LEU A 69 -4.69 0.76 2.83
CA LEU A 69 -5.67 -0.15 2.24
C LEU A 69 -7.00 0.54 2.01
N THR A 70 -7.53 1.22 3.04
CA THR A 70 -8.81 1.95 2.96
C THR A 70 -8.79 2.95 1.81
N LYS A 71 -7.68 3.68 1.65
CA LYS A 71 -7.47 4.61 0.54
C LYS A 71 -7.44 3.90 -0.81
N SER A 72 -6.76 2.75 -0.90
CA SER A 72 -6.66 1.96 -2.13
C SER A 72 -8.01 1.38 -2.55
N LEU A 73 -8.78 0.84 -1.60
CA LEU A 73 -10.14 0.31 -1.84
C LEU A 73 -11.11 1.42 -2.26
N ARG A 74 -11.10 2.56 -1.57
CA ARG A 74 -11.92 3.75 -1.96
C ARG A 74 -11.52 4.33 -3.30
N TRP A 75 -10.25 4.22 -3.67
CA TRP A 75 -9.77 4.62 -4.99
C TRP A 75 -10.41 3.64 -6.00
N ILE A 76 -10.14 2.33 -5.89
CA ILE A 76 -10.64 1.29 -6.81
C ILE A 76 -12.17 1.32 -6.98
N SER A 77 -12.91 1.55 -5.89
CA SER A 77 -14.39 1.55 -5.91
C SER A 77 -15.01 2.64 -6.79
N LYS A 78 -14.26 3.70 -7.14
CA LYS A 78 -14.77 4.81 -7.97
C LYS A 78 -14.97 4.45 -9.44
N TRP A 79 -14.17 3.53 -9.99
CA TRP A 79 -14.25 3.17 -11.41
C TRP A 79 -14.42 1.67 -11.66
N ARG A 80 -14.17 0.81 -10.67
CA ARG A 80 -14.43 -0.62 -10.81
C ARG A 80 -15.79 -1.00 -10.26
N LYS A 81 -16.31 -2.10 -10.79
CA LYS A 81 -17.54 -2.75 -10.37
C LYS A 81 -17.26 -4.22 -10.12
N VAL A 82 -17.96 -4.82 -9.17
CA VAL A 82 -17.93 -6.26 -8.91
C VAL A 82 -19.17 -6.87 -9.54
N LYS A 83 -19.02 -7.71 -10.57
CA LYS A 83 -20.15 -8.33 -11.28
C LYS A 83 -21.27 -7.33 -11.64
N LYS A 84 -20.88 -6.15 -12.15
CA LYS A 84 -21.73 -4.99 -12.52
C LYS A 84 -22.36 -4.21 -11.35
N LYS A 85 -22.09 -4.58 -10.09
CA LYS A 85 -22.50 -3.86 -8.87
C LYS A 85 -21.50 -2.76 -8.50
N SER A 86 -21.99 -1.61 -8.01
CA SER A 86 -21.15 -0.57 -7.41
C SER A 86 -20.50 -1.09 -6.14
N ILE A 87 -19.29 -0.63 -5.83
CA ILE A 87 -18.56 -1.06 -4.63
C ILE A 87 -18.73 0.02 -3.55
N GLU A 88 -19.20 -0.40 -2.38
CA GLU A 88 -19.37 0.48 -1.22
C GLU A 88 -18.44 0.04 -0.09
N ILE A 89 -17.67 1.00 0.43
CA ILE A 89 -16.70 0.77 1.51
C ILE A 89 -17.30 1.27 2.81
N ILE A 90 -17.57 0.36 3.74
CA ILE A 90 -18.17 0.63 5.04
C ILE A 90 -17.06 0.55 6.09
N ILE A 91 -16.87 1.60 6.88
CA ILE A 91 -15.92 1.57 8.01
C ILE A 91 -16.67 1.05 9.23
N ILE A 92 -16.11 0.01 9.85
CA ILE A 92 -16.69 -0.68 11.00
C ILE A 92 -15.75 -0.48 12.18
N ASN A 93 -16.20 0.24 13.21
CA ASN A 93 -15.34 0.58 14.35
C ASN A 93 -15.35 -0.49 15.44
N ASN A 94 -16.46 -1.22 15.56
CA ASN A 94 -16.71 -2.23 16.58
C ASN A 94 -17.58 -3.35 16.00
N THR A 95 -17.62 -4.49 16.69
CA THR A 95 -18.36 -5.68 16.25
C THR A 95 -19.87 -5.45 16.21
N GLN A 96 -20.41 -4.60 17.08
CA GLN A 96 -21.84 -4.31 17.16
C GLN A 96 -22.36 -3.56 15.92
N GLU A 97 -21.53 -2.75 15.26
CA GLU A 97 -21.87 -2.11 13.99
C GLU A 97 -22.11 -3.12 12.86
N ILE A 98 -21.52 -4.32 12.94
CA ILE A 98 -21.70 -5.36 11.91
C ILE A 98 -23.17 -5.80 11.84
N ASP A 99 -23.87 -5.86 12.97
CA ASP A 99 -25.28 -6.26 13.01
C ASP A 99 -26.19 -5.36 12.16
N GLN A 100 -25.79 -4.10 11.94
CA GLN A 100 -26.55 -3.16 11.11
C GLN A 100 -26.41 -3.43 9.61
N TYR A 101 -25.33 -4.10 9.20
CA TYR A 101 -24.98 -4.29 7.79
C TYR A 101 -24.91 -5.76 7.38
N LYS A 102 -25.04 -6.72 8.29
CA LYS A 102 -24.77 -8.15 8.06
C LYS A 102 -25.56 -8.76 6.90
N GLU A 103 -26.79 -8.30 6.64
CA GLU A 103 -27.60 -8.79 5.52
C GLU A 103 -27.04 -8.36 4.15
N ASN A 104 -26.29 -7.25 4.12
CA ASN A 104 -25.84 -6.61 2.90
C ASN A 104 -24.32 -6.71 2.68
N LEU A 105 -23.57 -7.08 3.72
CA LEU A 105 -22.11 -7.24 3.66
C LEU A 105 -21.72 -8.44 2.78
N ASN A 106 -20.69 -8.25 1.96
CA ASN A 106 -20.11 -9.34 1.18
C ASN A 106 -18.75 -9.73 1.74
N ILE A 107 -17.91 -8.75 2.08
CA ILE A 107 -16.58 -9.00 2.63
C ILE A 107 -16.44 -8.21 3.92
N ILE A 108 -15.89 -8.84 4.96
CA ILE A 108 -15.35 -8.15 6.14
C ILE A 108 -13.84 -8.32 6.12
N TYR A 109 -13.12 -7.20 6.17
CA TYR A 109 -11.67 -7.17 6.35
C TYR A 109 -11.33 -6.72 7.76
N ILE A 110 -10.46 -7.47 8.44
CA ILE A 110 -9.93 -7.14 9.76
C ILE A 110 -8.44 -6.87 9.66
N GLY A 111 -8.03 -5.67 10.09
CA GLY A 111 -6.63 -5.28 10.12
C GLY A 111 -5.85 -5.97 11.23
N VAL A 112 -4.51 -5.96 11.10
CA VAL A 112 -3.56 -6.59 12.05
C VAL A 112 -3.75 -6.15 13.51
N ASN A 113 -4.23 -4.93 13.74
CA ASN A 113 -4.47 -4.38 15.08
C ASN A 113 -5.82 -4.78 15.68
N LYS A 114 -6.63 -5.56 14.96
CA LYS A 114 -7.99 -5.98 15.35
C LYS A 114 -8.20 -7.49 15.24
N CYS A 115 -7.13 -8.27 15.15
CA CYS A 115 -7.18 -9.73 15.01
C CYS A 115 -8.00 -10.46 16.08
N GLU A 116 -8.09 -9.91 17.29
CA GLU A 116 -8.89 -10.50 18.37
C GLU A 116 -10.38 -10.49 18.04
N GLU A 117 -10.85 -9.50 17.28
CA GLU A 117 -12.25 -9.35 16.86
C GLU A 117 -12.68 -10.44 15.89
N ALA A 118 -11.73 -11.02 15.13
CA ALA A 118 -12.00 -12.09 14.17
C ALA A 118 -12.68 -13.30 14.85
N LYS A 119 -12.33 -13.59 16.10
CA LYS A 119 -12.96 -14.66 16.89
C LYS A 119 -14.45 -14.41 17.12
N ASN A 120 -14.84 -13.15 17.30
CA ASN A 120 -16.21 -12.78 17.60
C ASN A 120 -17.07 -12.65 16.34
N ILE A 121 -16.44 -12.58 15.16
CA ILE A 121 -17.12 -12.30 13.88
C ILE A 121 -17.24 -13.56 13.02
N ILE A 122 -16.36 -14.56 13.18
CA ILE A 122 -16.30 -15.71 12.26
C ILE A 122 -17.62 -16.47 12.14
N ASP A 123 -18.31 -16.74 13.25
CA ASP A 123 -19.58 -17.49 13.23
C ASP A 123 -20.68 -16.67 12.53
N LEU A 124 -20.80 -15.38 12.86
CA LEU A 124 -21.70 -14.45 12.18
C LEU A 124 -21.39 -14.38 10.67
N SER A 125 -20.11 -14.36 10.31
CA SER A 125 -19.67 -14.31 8.91
C SER A 125 -20.09 -15.56 8.15
N ILE A 126 -19.97 -16.73 8.77
CA ILE A 126 -20.39 -18.01 8.20
C ILE A 126 -21.92 -18.04 8.01
N GLU A 127 -22.68 -17.66 9.03
CA GLU A 127 -24.15 -17.69 9.02
C GLU A 127 -24.77 -16.75 7.98
N ASN A 128 -24.09 -15.64 7.66
CA ASN A 128 -24.62 -14.59 6.77
C ASN A 128 -23.97 -14.61 5.37
N ASN A 129 -23.24 -15.67 5.00
CA ASN A 129 -22.52 -15.76 3.72
C ASN A 129 -21.62 -14.51 3.47
N ILE A 130 -20.86 -14.12 4.49
CA ILE A 130 -19.89 -13.01 4.42
C ILE A 130 -18.48 -13.62 4.39
N LEU A 131 -17.63 -13.17 3.47
CA LEU A 131 -16.23 -13.61 3.42
C LEU A 131 -15.39 -12.86 4.45
N LEU A 132 -14.86 -13.57 5.43
CA LEU A 132 -13.98 -12.99 6.46
C LEU A 132 -12.51 -13.06 6.05
N VAL A 133 -11.91 -11.88 5.83
CA VAL A 133 -10.51 -11.70 5.47
C VAL A 133 -9.77 -11.01 6.61
N THR A 134 -8.64 -11.54 7.02
CA THR A 134 -7.80 -10.96 8.08
C THR A 134 -6.42 -10.60 7.54
N ASP A 135 -5.70 -9.72 8.24
CA ASP A 135 -4.34 -9.33 7.89
C ASP A 135 -3.35 -9.65 9.01
N SER A 136 -2.42 -10.54 8.71
CA SER A 136 -1.30 -10.92 9.55
C SER A 136 -1.74 -11.37 10.95
N CYS A 137 -2.90 -12.02 11.04
CA CYS A 137 -3.39 -12.55 12.30
C CYS A 137 -2.77 -13.92 12.58
N ASN A 138 -2.25 -14.09 13.80
CA ASN A 138 -1.55 -15.33 14.19
C ASN A 138 -2.46 -16.56 14.24
N ASN A 139 -3.78 -16.37 14.40
CA ASN A 139 -4.75 -17.45 14.49
C ASN A 139 -5.65 -17.48 13.26
N SER A 140 -5.20 -18.18 12.22
CA SER A 140 -5.95 -18.36 10.97
C SER A 140 -7.26 -19.15 11.14
N LYS A 141 -7.46 -19.84 12.29
CA LYS A 141 -8.70 -20.56 12.59
C LYS A 141 -9.94 -19.65 12.69
N ASN A 142 -9.73 -18.37 13.00
CA ASN A 142 -10.79 -17.37 13.16
C ASN A 142 -11.00 -16.53 11.88
N SER A 143 -10.52 -17.03 10.74
CA SER A 143 -10.63 -16.36 9.45
C SER A 143 -11.02 -17.36 8.37
N MET A 144 -11.48 -16.89 7.21
CA MET A 144 -11.56 -17.70 6.00
C MET A 144 -10.28 -17.54 5.19
N LEU A 145 -9.83 -16.29 5.06
CA LEU A 145 -8.59 -15.90 4.40
C LEU A 145 -7.76 -15.03 5.33
N ASN A 146 -6.46 -15.29 5.39
CA ASN A 146 -5.51 -14.48 6.15
C ASN A 146 -4.37 -14.04 5.25
N PHE A 147 -4.20 -12.74 5.06
CA PHE A 147 -3.01 -12.21 4.40
C PHE A 147 -1.81 -12.40 5.31
N THR A 148 -0.72 -12.94 4.79
CA THR A 148 0.54 -13.03 5.54
C THR A 148 1.65 -12.27 4.82
N GLN A 149 2.39 -11.50 5.60
CA GLN A 149 3.52 -10.73 5.12
C GLN A 149 4.76 -11.62 5.05
N GLY A 150 5.48 -11.53 3.94
CA GLY A 150 6.73 -12.25 3.70
C GLY A 150 7.56 -11.49 2.66
N PRO A 151 8.45 -12.18 1.91
CA PRO A 151 9.01 -11.61 0.67
C PRO A 151 7.89 -11.26 -0.31
N ILE A 152 6.94 -12.18 -0.46
CA ILE A 152 5.68 -12.03 -1.19
C ILE A 152 4.49 -11.98 -0.25
N LEU A 153 3.45 -11.25 -0.66
CA LEU A 153 2.14 -11.32 0.00
C LEU A 153 1.51 -12.68 -0.30
N ARG A 154 1.27 -13.45 0.75
CA ARG A 154 0.60 -14.75 0.65
C ARG A 154 -0.80 -14.67 1.26
N VAL A 155 -1.65 -15.62 0.84
CA VAL A 155 -2.98 -15.80 1.42
C VAL A 155 -3.04 -17.20 2.00
N GLU A 156 -3.17 -17.27 3.32
CA GLU A 156 -3.50 -18.51 4.01
C GLU A 156 -5.01 -18.70 3.99
N THR A 157 -5.45 -19.93 3.79
CA THR A 157 -6.86 -20.29 3.67
C THR A 157 -7.27 -21.23 4.79
N ASN A 158 -8.46 -21.02 5.33
CA ASN A 158 -9.14 -21.99 6.18
C ASN A 158 -10.30 -22.62 5.39
N GLU A 159 -10.01 -23.71 4.70
CA GLU A 159 -10.97 -24.40 3.82
C GLU A 159 -12.23 -24.85 4.57
N GLN A 160 -12.11 -25.18 5.86
CA GLN A 160 -13.26 -25.58 6.68
C GLN A 160 -14.23 -24.41 6.85
N ASN A 161 -13.73 -23.22 7.19
CA ASN A 161 -14.58 -22.04 7.36
C ASN A 161 -15.14 -21.54 6.03
N ILE A 162 -14.32 -21.56 4.97
CA ILE A 162 -14.75 -21.21 3.60
C ILE A 162 -15.93 -22.11 3.17
N SER A 163 -15.78 -23.42 3.35
CA SER A 163 -16.80 -24.40 2.94
C SER A 163 -18.06 -24.30 3.80
N LYS A 164 -17.92 -24.08 5.12
CA LYS A 164 -19.05 -23.86 6.03
C LYS A 164 -19.88 -22.63 5.64
N ALA A 165 -19.24 -21.58 5.15
CA ALA A 165 -19.89 -20.36 4.67
C ALA A 165 -20.47 -20.51 3.25
N GLY A 166 -20.31 -21.67 2.60
CA GLY A 166 -20.82 -21.93 1.25
C GLY A 166 -19.95 -21.37 0.12
N PHE A 167 -18.74 -20.89 0.41
CA PHE A 167 -17.86 -20.34 -0.63
C PHE A 167 -17.02 -21.40 -1.32
N THR A 168 -16.70 -21.16 -2.58
CA THR A 168 -15.63 -21.85 -3.32
C THR A 168 -14.65 -20.79 -3.83
N ILE A 169 -13.37 -20.92 -3.46
CA ILE A 169 -12.34 -19.96 -3.84
C ILE A 169 -11.47 -20.56 -4.95
N PRO A 170 -11.44 -19.97 -6.15
CA PRO A 170 -10.57 -20.42 -7.21
C PRO A 170 -9.09 -20.39 -6.82
N VAL A 171 -8.36 -21.50 -7.03
CA VAL A 171 -6.95 -21.66 -6.64
C VAL A 171 -6.05 -20.56 -7.19
N PHE A 172 -6.30 -20.08 -8.41
CA PHE A 172 -5.51 -19.02 -9.02
C PHE A 172 -5.55 -17.72 -8.22
N LEU A 173 -6.63 -17.45 -7.47
CA LEU A 173 -6.73 -16.27 -6.63
C LEU A 173 -5.69 -16.29 -5.51
N LEU A 174 -5.32 -17.46 -5.00
CA LEU A 174 -4.32 -17.60 -3.94
C LEU A 174 -2.89 -17.31 -4.42
N SER A 175 -2.67 -17.34 -5.75
CA SER A 175 -1.36 -17.12 -6.39
C SER A 175 -1.14 -15.70 -6.92
N LEU A 176 -2.10 -14.78 -6.74
CA LEU A 176 -1.99 -13.42 -7.30
C LEU A 176 -0.73 -12.69 -6.83
N GLY A 177 -0.30 -12.92 -5.59
CA GLY A 177 0.87 -12.29 -4.98
C GLY A 177 2.18 -12.58 -5.73
N GLU A 178 2.35 -13.80 -6.25
CA GLU A 178 3.53 -14.20 -7.03
C GLU A 178 3.55 -13.53 -8.41
N LYS A 179 2.38 -13.39 -9.04
CA LYS A 179 2.26 -12.65 -10.30
C LYS A 179 2.65 -11.19 -10.11
N TYR A 180 2.12 -10.55 -9.07
CA TYR A 180 2.44 -9.16 -8.77
C TYR A 180 3.91 -8.97 -8.42
N GLU A 181 4.57 -9.91 -7.73
CA GLU A 181 6.02 -9.82 -7.45
C GLU A 181 6.84 -9.68 -8.74
N LYS A 182 6.58 -10.50 -9.75
CA LYS A 182 7.29 -10.43 -11.04
C LYS A 182 7.05 -9.10 -11.77
N ASP A 183 5.80 -8.65 -11.80
CA ASP A 183 5.45 -7.34 -12.37
C ASP A 183 6.14 -6.19 -11.59
N TRP A 184 6.34 -6.36 -10.27
CA TRP A 184 7.04 -5.41 -9.40
C TRP A 184 8.55 -5.40 -9.59
N GLU A 185 9.21 -6.54 -9.73
CA GLU A 185 10.64 -6.61 -10.08
C GLU A 185 10.92 -5.84 -11.37
N GLU A 186 10.02 -5.94 -12.35
CA GLU A 186 10.13 -5.20 -13.59
C GLU A 186 9.95 -3.68 -13.38
N LEU A 187 8.97 -3.26 -12.57
CA LEU A 187 8.74 -1.85 -12.25
C LEU A 187 9.89 -1.22 -11.45
N TYR A 188 10.47 -1.94 -10.49
CA TYR A 188 11.64 -1.48 -9.74
C TYR A 188 12.84 -1.31 -10.67
N ARG A 189 13.11 -2.30 -11.53
CA ARG A 189 14.19 -2.20 -12.53
C ARG A 189 14.00 -0.99 -13.45
N LYS A 190 12.77 -0.71 -13.89
CA LYS A 190 12.47 0.49 -14.70
C LYS A 190 12.67 1.78 -13.92
N THR A 191 12.26 1.81 -12.66
CA THR A 191 12.41 2.99 -11.79
C THR A 191 13.87 3.28 -11.49
N ASP A 192 14.68 2.27 -11.17
CA ASP A 192 16.12 2.42 -10.93
C ASP A 192 16.84 2.90 -12.19
N SER A 193 16.48 2.37 -13.37
CA SER A 193 17.00 2.85 -14.65
C SER A 193 16.63 4.32 -14.88
N LEU A 194 15.37 4.69 -14.63
CA LEU A 194 14.90 6.07 -14.80
C LEU A 194 15.62 7.03 -13.84
N LEU A 195 15.84 6.62 -12.58
CA LEU A 195 16.57 7.41 -11.60
C LEU A 195 18.03 7.60 -12.00
N ALA A 196 18.69 6.55 -12.51
CA ALA A 196 20.05 6.64 -13.02
C ALA A 196 20.14 7.61 -14.21
N ASP A 197 19.16 7.57 -15.13
CA ASP A 197 19.09 8.49 -16.27
C ASP A 197 18.84 9.93 -15.82
N GLN A 198 17.97 10.14 -14.83
CA GLN A 198 17.74 11.46 -14.24
C GLN A 198 18.99 12.02 -13.54
N GLN A 199 19.75 11.19 -12.84
CA GLN A 199 21.01 11.61 -12.21
C GLN A 199 22.04 12.03 -13.25
N LYS A 200 22.23 11.24 -14.31
CA LYS A 200 23.09 11.61 -15.44
C LYS A 200 22.65 12.91 -16.09
N LEU A 201 21.33 13.12 -16.26
CA LEU A 201 20.80 14.36 -16.81
C LEU A 201 21.13 15.56 -15.92
N VAL A 202 21.00 15.42 -14.60
CA VAL A 202 21.33 16.48 -13.63
C VAL A 202 22.82 16.79 -13.67
N GLU A 203 23.68 15.78 -13.71
CA GLU A 203 25.14 15.94 -13.81
C GLU A 203 25.55 16.66 -15.11
N LEU A 204 24.97 16.26 -16.25
CA LEU A 204 25.16 16.94 -17.54
C LEU A 204 24.69 18.40 -17.50
N LYS A 205 23.56 18.68 -16.85
CA LYS A 205 23.08 20.06 -16.68
C LYS A 205 24.02 20.87 -15.80
N GLN A 206 24.58 20.28 -14.74
CA GLN A 206 25.51 20.94 -13.85
C GLN A 206 26.82 21.29 -14.56
N LEU A 207 27.35 20.37 -15.38
CA LEU A 207 28.53 20.62 -16.22
C LEU A 207 28.30 21.78 -17.18
N LYS A 208 27.19 21.75 -17.93
CA LYS A 208 26.81 22.86 -18.83
C LYS A 208 26.61 24.18 -18.10
N LEU A 209 26.05 24.15 -16.89
CA LEU A 209 25.87 25.34 -16.08
C LEU A 209 27.23 25.93 -15.66
N ASN A 210 28.17 25.08 -15.24
CA ASN A 210 29.51 25.52 -14.86
C ASN A 210 30.29 26.10 -16.05
N GLU A 211 30.17 25.48 -17.24
CA GLU A 211 30.72 26.02 -18.49
C GLU A 211 30.16 27.43 -18.80
N ARG A 212 28.84 27.61 -18.66
CA ARG A 212 28.20 28.92 -18.87
C ARG A 212 28.63 29.96 -17.85
N ILE A 213 28.78 29.58 -16.59
CA ILE A 213 29.29 30.48 -15.54
C ILE A 213 30.71 30.92 -15.91
N HIS A 214 31.56 29.99 -16.33
CA HIS A 214 32.93 30.31 -16.75
C HIS A 214 32.96 31.25 -17.97
N GLU A 215 32.12 31.02 -18.98
CA GLU A 215 32.00 31.93 -20.13
C GLU A 215 31.56 33.35 -19.72
N ILE A 216 30.62 33.47 -18.77
CA ILE A 216 30.15 34.77 -18.26
C ILE A 216 31.29 35.49 -17.53
N GLU A 217 32.04 34.80 -16.69
CA GLU A 217 33.19 35.36 -15.96
C GLU A 217 34.28 35.88 -16.91
N LEU A 218 34.57 35.15 -17.98
CA LEU A 218 35.53 35.59 -19.00
C LEU A 218 35.05 36.85 -19.71
N LYS A 219 33.78 36.90 -20.12
CA LYS A 219 33.20 38.10 -20.77
C LYS A 219 33.15 39.30 -19.84
N GLN A 220 32.88 39.10 -18.54
CA GLN A 220 32.89 40.18 -17.56
C GLN A 220 34.30 40.79 -17.41
N LYS A 221 35.35 39.96 -17.34
CA LYS A 221 36.74 40.44 -17.32
C LYS A 221 37.13 41.20 -18.59
N GLU A 222 36.66 40.76 -19.75
CA GLU A 222 36.89 41.44 -21.02
C GLU A 222 36.22 42.83 -21.06
N ILE A 223 34.99 42.94 -20.54
CA ILE A 223 34.29 44.22 -20.42
C ILE A 223 34.98 45.15 -19.41
N GLU A 224 35.48 44.63 -18.29
CA GLU A 224 36.20 45.41 -17.27
C GLU A 224 37.53 45.97 -17.81
N THR A 225 38.23 45.20 -18.64
CA THR A 225 39.49 45.64 -19.27
C THR A 225 39.29 46.64 -20.41
N LEU A 226 38.14 46.63 -21.10
CA LEU A 226 37.79 47.63 -22.12
C LEU A 226 37.32 48.98 -21.55
N ASN A 227 36.94 49.01 -20.27
CA ASN A 227 36.46 50.22 -19.59
C ASN A 227 37.55 50.92 -18.73
N GLN A 228 38.79 50.41 -18.74
CA GLN A 228 39.97 51.04 -18.14
C GLN A 228 40.81 51.75 -19.21
#